data_AF-A0A259D842-F1
#
_entry.id   AF-A0A259D842-F1
#
_cell.length_a   1.000
_cell.length_b   1.000
_cell.length_c   1.000
_cell.angle_alpha   90.00
_cell.angle_beta   90.00
_cell.angle_gamma   90.00
#
_symmetry.space_group_name_H-M   'P 1'
#
loop_
_entity.id
_entity.type
_entity.pdbx_description
1 polymer ?
#
loop_
_entity_poly.entity_id
_entity_poly.type
_entity_poly.pdbx_seq_one_letter_code
_entity_poly.pdbx_strand_id
1 'polypeptide(L)'
;VIHTHPGTGAETRLLTITERKRNRPVTLDAALAELDDPRAKLLVNERSCRTAVQIPTTSVMLDDGEIERRVRLIRPMDAMNIPVRMMGDTHWVEADRAAFTSAWKAELAEVPEFTDSILHMVTGLLLPIWKRLPQDSSRVYRLQSDEGERIIGRRVSPAWAANAFTSGVSSNVTPDAAYAALLEGRTILDLAEGLQLRRVRVMGANRIELTGFTDAMRDRLRAYGLFSEIISWKLRFFVPVGASGPKIIGKLFGRFPVERSGEREAA
;
A
#
# COMPACT_ATOMS: atom_id res chain seq x y z
N VAL A 1 -3.71 2.82 -24.44
CA VAL A 1 -5.18 2.82 -24.19
C VAL A 1 -5.53 1.54 -23.44
N ILE A 2 -6.31 1.60 -22.36
CA ILE A 2 -6.66 0.42 -21.52
C ILE A 2 -8.10 -0.06 -21.74
N HIS A 3 -8.95 0.76 -22.35
CA HIS A 3 -10.30 0.43 -22.77
C HIS A 3 -10.76 1.45 -23.82
N THR A 4 -11.56 1.00 -24.78
CA THR A 4 -12.26 1.87 -25.75
C THR A 4 -13.74 1.50 -25.71
N HIS A 5 -14.60 2.49 -25.47
CA HIS A 5 -16.03 2.26 -25.34
C HIS A 5 -16.65 1.91 -26.71
N PRO A 6 -17.34 0.77 -26.86
CA PRO A 6 -17.77 0.27 -28.17
C PRO A 6 -18.82 1.14 -28.86
N GLY A 7 -19.65 1.86 -28.09
CA GLY A 7 -20.71 2.70 -28.65
C GLY A 7 -20.31 4.14 -28.97
N THR A 8 -19.25 4.65 -28.34
CA THR A 8 -18.87 6.08 -28.46
C THR A 8 -17.45 6.29 -28.96
N GLY A 9 -16.64 5.23 -29.04
CA GLY A 9 -15.21 5.31 -29.38
C GLY A 9 -14.35 6.02 -28.32
N ALA A 10 -14.95 6.47 -27.22
CA ALA A 10 -14.23 7.19 -26.18
C ALA A 10 -13.22 6.27 -25.47
N GLU A 11 -12.01 6.78 -25.30
CA GLU A 11 -10.90 6.01 -24.77
C GLU A 11 -10.70 6.24 -23.27
N THR A 12 -10.27 5.18 -22.60
CA THR A 12 -9.71 5.24 -21.26
C THR A 12 -8.21 5.01 -21.36
N ARG A 13 -7.41 5.92 -20.81
CA ARG A 13 -5.95 5.92 -20.93
C ARG A 13 -5.30 5.86 -19.56
N LEU A 14 -4.23 5.08 -19.47
CA LEU A 14 -3.30 5.14 -18.35
C LEU A 14 -2.18 6.11 -18.73
N LEU A 15 -2.02 7.17 -17.95
CA LEU A 15 -0.97 8.17 -18.07
C LEU A 15 0.06 7.95 -16.96
N THR A 16 1.33 8.16 -17.29
CA THR A 16 2.44 8.26 -16.34
C THR A 16 2.89 9.72 -16.35
N ILE A 17 2.71 10.39 -15.21
CA ILE A 17 2.95 11.82 -15.06
C ILE A 17 4.09 12.00 -14.07
N THR A 18 5.11 12.76 -14.47
CA THR A 18 6.16 13.20 -13.54
C THR A 18 5.65 14.41 -12.78
N GLU A 19 5.49 14.27 -11.47
CA GLU A 19 5.12 15.34 -10.56
C GLU A 19 6.38 15.92 -9.93
N ARG A 20 6.73 17.15 -10.33
CA ARG A 20 7.80 17.93 -9.71
C ARG A 20 7.23 18.79 -8.58
N LYS A 21 7.65 18.53 -7.34
CA LYS A 21 7.23 19.31 -6.16
C LYS A 21 8.41 20.09 -5.61
N ARG A 22 8.19 21.38 -5.32
CA ARG A 22 9.16 22.20 -4.59
C ARG A 22 9.22 21.76 -3.13
N ASN A 23 10.41 21.48 -2.64
CA ASN A 23 10.62 21.14 -1.24
C ASN A 23 10.48 22.37 -0.35
N ARG A 24 9.86 22.18 0.81
CA ARG A 24 9.62 23.22 1.81
C ARG A 24 10.03 22.68 3.17
N PRO A 25 11.35 22.57 3.42
CA PRO A 25 11.82 22.03 4.68
C PRO A 25 11.47 22.96 5.85
N VAL A 26 11.27 22.38 7.03
CA VAL A 26 11.14 23.13 8.28
C VAL A 26 12.46 23.87 8.54
N THR A 27 12.38 25.19 8.69
CA THR A 27 13.56 26.00 8.95
C THR A 27 14.13 25.70 10.33
N LEU A 28 15.42 25.96 10.54
CA LEU A 28 16.03 25.81 11.85
C LEU A 28 15.30 26.63 12.93
N ASP A 29 14.93 27.88 12.61
CA ASP A 29 14.22 28.74 13.55
C ASP A 29 12.84 28.18 13.93
N ALA A 30 12.11 27.63 12.95
CA ALA A 30 10.82 26.98 13.22
C ALA A 30 11.00 25.71 14.06
N ALA A 31 12.04 24.91 13.80
CA ALA A 31 12.35 23.72 14.59
C ALA A 31 12.72 24.09 16.04
N LEU A 32 13.50 25.16 16.23
CA LEU A 32 13.88 25.64 17.57
C LEU A 32 12.71 26.30 18.32
N ALA A 33 11.73 26.86 17.61
CA ALA A 33 10.52 27.43 18.22
C ALA A 33 9.66 26.38 18.93
N GLU A 34 9.74 25.11 18.53
CA GLU A 34 9.05 24.00 19.22
C GLU A 34 9.55 23.80 20.66
N LEU A 35 10.71 24.36 21.03
CA LEU A 35 11.22 24.35 22.41
C LEU A 35 10.43 25.24 23.36
N ASP A 36 9.45 26.00 22.87
CA ASP A 36 8.47 26.69 23.73
C ASP A 36 7.64 25.69 24.57
N ASP A 37 7.47 24.43 24.11
CA ASP A 37 6.99 23.34 24.97
C ASP A 37 8.14 22.79 25.83
N PRO A 38 8.06 22.82 27.17
CA PRO A 38 9.12 22.32 28.05
C PRO A 38 9.39 20.81 27.93
N ARG A 39 8.53 20.06 27.24
CA ARG A 39 8.68 18.63 26.98
C ARG A 39 9.35 18.36 25.62
N ALA A 40 9.62 19.39 24.82
CA ALA A 40 10.31 19.24 23.56
C ALA A 40 11.79 18.90 23.79
N LYS A 41 12.36 18.09 22.90
CA LYS A 41 13.77 17.68 22.96
C LYS A 41 14.43 17.78 21.60
N LEU A 42 15.67 18.28 21.57
CA LEU A 42 16.51 18.26 20.39
C LEU A 42 17.21 16.92 20.32
N LEU A 43 17.04 16.20 19.21
CA LEU A 43 17.60 14.87 19.03
C LEU A 43 18.53 14.83 17.82
N VAL A 44 19.62 14.08 17.96
CA VAL A 44 20.51 13.68 16.87
C VAL A 44 20.58 12.16 16.85
N ASN A 45 20.57 11.57 15.67
CA ASN A 45 20.70 10.13 15.52
C ASN A 45 22.18 9.74 15.46
N GLU A 46 22.67 8.94 16.40
CA GLU A 46 24.11 8.62 16.49
C GLU A 46 24.64 7.83 15.29
N ARG A 47 23.79 7.07 14.60
CA ARG A 47 24.20 6.25 13.44
C ARG A 47 24.12 6.99 12.12
N SER A 48 23.09 7.80 11.94
CA SER A 48 22.81 8.46 10.66
C SER A 48 23.15 9.96 10.65
N CYS A 49 23.53 10.51 11.80
CA CYS A 49 23.72 11.95 12.03
C CYS A 49 22.49 12.82 11.70
N ARG A 50 21.32 12.20 11.47
CA ARG A 50 20.07 12.89 11.19
C ARG A 50 19.58 13.63 12.42
N THR A 51 18.80 14.67 12.19
CA THR A 51 18.27 15.51 13.25
C THR A 51 16.75 15.41 13.36
N ALA A 52 16.24 15.55 14.58
CA ALA A 52 14.82 15.60 14.85
C ALA A 52 14.51 16.45 16.09
N VAL A 53 13.41 17.19 16.07
CA VAL A 53 12.81 17.76 17.28
C VAL A 53 11.71 16.82 17.74
N GLN A 54 11.83 16.32 18.95
CA GLN A 54 10.78 15.54 19.58
C GLN A 54 9.82 16.48 20.29
N ILE A 55 8.53 16.38 19.99
CA ILE A 55 7.46 17.07 20.72
C ILE A 55 6.39 16.08 21.22
N PRO A 56 5.63 16.42 22.25
CA PRO A 56 4.46 15.67 22.65
C PRO A 56 3.43 15.59 21.52
N THR A 57 2.73 14.47 21.42
CA THR A 57 1.59 14.32 20.50
C THR A 57 0.48 13.52 21.16
N THR A 58 -0.69 13.48 20.53
CA THR A 58 -1.86 12.77 21.04
C THR A 58 -1.60 11.26 21.11
N SER A 59 -1.95 10.64 22.24
CA SER A 59 -1.98 9.19 22.39
C SER A 59 -3.05 8.56 21.50
N VAL A 60 -2.92 7.26 21.24
CA VAL A 60 -3.94 6.47 20.54
C VAL A 60 -4.37 5.30 21.40
N MET A 61 -5.66 4.95 21.35
CA MET A 61 -6.18 3.73 21.99
C MET A 61 -6.03 2.58 21.01
N LEU A 62 -5.43 1.48 21.46
CA LEU A 62 -5.26 0.26 20.69
C LEU A 62 -6.54 -0.59 20.75
N ASP A 63 -6.63 -1.60 19.89
CA ASP A 63 -7.80 -2.48 19.79
C ASP A 63 -8.05 -3.30 21.06
N ASP A 64 -7.03 -3.49 21.90
CA ASP A 64 -7.09 -4.15 23.21
C ASP A 64 -7.50 -3.19 24.35
N GLY A 65 -7.72 -1.90 24.04
CA GLY A 65 -8.08 -0.86 25.00
C GLY A 65 -6.90 -0.21 25.71
N GLU A 66 -5.65 -0.61 25.43
CA GLU A 66 -4.47 0.07 25.97
C GLU A 66 -4.27 1.45 25.35
N ILE A 67 -3.81 2.41 26.15
CA ILE A 67 -3.47 3.76 25.67
C ILE A 67 -1.98 3.79 25.32
N GLU A 68 -1.69 3.87 24.02
CA GLU A 68 -0.32 4.02 23.52
C GLU A 68 0.09 5.50 23.50
N ARG A 69 1.02 5.87 24.40
CA ARG A 69 1.64 7.19 24.40
C ARG A 69 2.65 7.31 23.26
N ARG A 70 2.64 8.48 22.61
CA ARG A 70 3.48 8.75 21.43
C ARG A 70 4.16 10.10 21.56
N VAL A 71 5.27 10.23 20.86
CA VAL A 71 5.93 11.52 20.56
C VAL A 71 5.94 11.74 19.06
N ARG A 72 6.01 13.00 18.64
CA ARG A 72 6.21 13.35 17.25
C ARG A 72 7.65 13.80 17.06
N LEU A 73 8.35 13.17 16.12
CA LEU A 73 9.65 13.62 15.65
C LEU A 73 9.44 14.47 14.41
N ILE A 74 9.81 15.74 14.49
CA ILE A 74 9.82 16.70 13.39
C ILE A 74 11.23 16.75 12.82
N ARG A 75 11.36 16.53 11.52
CA ARG A 75 12.62 16.62 10.77
C ARG A 75 12.46 17.67 9.66
N PRO A 76 13.52 18.04 8.93
CA PRO A 76 13.43 19.04 7.89
C PRO A 76 12.33 18.75 6.86
N MET A 77 12.24 17.52 6.35
CA MET A 77 11.31 17.16 5.26
C MET A 77 10.18 16.22 5.66
N ASP A 78 10.19 15.68 6.88
CA ASP A 78 9.18 14.74 7.36
C ASP A 78 8.84 14.95 8.83
N ALA A 79 7.70 14.40 9.24
CA ALA A 79 7.37 14.29 10.65
C ALA A 79 6.67 12.95 10.88
N MET A 80 7.06 12.26 11.96
CA MET A 80 6.54 10.93 12.27
C MET A 80 6.19 10.81 13.75
N ASN A 81 5.11 10.06 14.03
CA ASN A 81 4.67 9.82 15.40
C ASN A 81 5.15 8.43 15.85
N ILE A 82 6.06 8.39 16.82
CA ILE A 82 6.68 7.17 17.35
C ILE A 82 6.12 6.85 18.75
N PRO A 83 5.77 5.59 19.04
CA PRO A 83 5.43 5.17 20.41
C PRO A 83 6.58 5.43 21.38
N VAL A 84 6.28 5.99 22.56
CA VAL A 84 7.31 6.32 23.57
C VAL A 84 8.12 5.07 23.95
N ARG A 85 7.45 3.92 24.08
CA ARG A 85 8.08 2.63 24.38
C ARG A 85 9.14 2.19 23.37
N MET A 86 9.02 2.61 22.12
CA MET A 86 9.98 2.28 21.05
C MET A 86 11.16 3.24 21.00
N MET A 87 11.11 4.40 21.67
CA MET A 87 12.19 5.39 21.60
C MET A 87 13.52 4.82 22.10
N GLY A 88 13.51 3.96 23.11
CA GLY A 88 14.72 3.31 23.65
C GLY A 88 15.42 2.38 22.64
N ASP A 89 14.67 1.83 21.67
CA ASP A 89 15.20 0.96 20.62
C ASP A 89 15.73 1.78 19.42
N THR A 90 15.55 3.10 19.44
CA THR A 90 16.08 3.99 18.41
C THR A 90 17.46 4.52 18.80
N HIS A 91 18.21 5.02 17.80
CA HIS A 91 19.50 5.69 18.03
C HIS A 91 19.36 7.20 18.20
N TRP A 92 18.17 7.69 18.56
CA TRP A 92 17.96 9.10 18.82
C TRP A 92 18.44 9.45 20.23
N VAL A 93 19.45 10.31 20.30
CA VAL A 93 19.98 10.81 21.57
C VAL A 93 19.72 12.30 21.68
N GLU A 94 19.48 12.74 22.92
CA GLU A 94 19.32 14.15 23.23
C GLU A 94 20.64 14.88 22.97
N ALA A 95 20.57 15.97 22.21
CA ALA A 95 21.72 16.77 21.81
C ALA A 95 21.57 18.19 22.35
N ASP A 96 22.71 18.82 22.65
CA ASP A 96 22.70 20.25 22.95
C ASP A 96 22.30 21.08 21.72
N ARG A 97 21.96 22.34 21.97
CA ARG A 97 21.49 23.27 20.94
C ARG A 97 22.53 23.51 19.84
N ALA A 98 23.82 23.50 20.16
CA ALA A 98 24.88 23.78 19.19
C ALA A 98 25.08 22.59 18.24
N ALA A 99 25.20 21.38 18.80
CA ALA A 99 25.31 20.13 18.05
C ALA A 99 24.09 19.93 17.13
N PHE A 100 22.89 20.11 17.66
CA PHE A 100 21.65 20.03 16.88
C PHE A 100 21.61 21.06 15.76
N THR A 101 21.93 22.34 16.04
CA THR A 101 21.91 23.41 15.05
C THR A 101 22.86 23.12 13.89
N SER A 102 24.07 22.63 14.19
CA SER A 102 25.05 22.28 13.17
C SER A 102 24.53 21.14 12.28
N ALA A 103 24.02 20.07 12.90
CA ALA A 103 23.53 18.91 12.16
C ALA A 103 22.25 19.22 11.35
N TRP A 104 21.33 20.03 11.88
CA TRP A 104 20.11 20.44 11.17
C TRP A 104 20.44 21.30 9.96
N LYS A 105 21.40 22.23 10.08
CA LYS A 105 21.88 23.03 8.93
C LYS A 105 22.53 22.17 7.86
N ALA A 106 23.32 21.16 8.25
CA ALA A 106 23.91 20.21 7.32
C ALA A 106 22.82 19.44 6.57
N GLU A 107 21.80 18.93 7.29
CA GLU A 107 20.67 18.22 6.68
C GLU A 107 19.86 19.13 5.73
N LEU A 108 19.63 20.39 6.11
CA LEU A 108 18.97 21.38 5.24
C LEU A 108 19.76 21.68 3.95
N ALA A 109 21.09 21.71 4.03
CA ALA A 109 21.94 21.96 2.86
C ALA A 109 21.90 20.81 1.83
N GLU A 110 21.54 19.60 2.28
CA GLU A 110 21.35 18.43 1.42
C GLU A 110 19.95 18.34 0.80
N VAL A 111 18.99 19.17 1.24
CA VAL A 111 17.63 19.15 0.69
C VAL A 111 17.62 19.77 -0.71
N PRO A 112 17.27 19.02 -1.77
CA PRO A 112 17.18 19.58 -3.11
C PRO A 112 16.00 20.55 -3.20
N GLU A 113 16.08 21.54 -4.10
CA GLU A 113 14.99 22.52 -4.29
C GLU A 113 13.67 21.85 -4.72
N PHE A 114 13.77 20.77 -5.50
CA PHE A 114 12.63 20.02 -6.00
C PHE A 114 12.82 18.51 -5.82
N THR A 115 11.71 17.81 -5.64
CA THR A 115 11.64 16.35 -5.70
C THR A 115 10.67 15.94 -6.79
N ASP A 116 11.14 15.05 -7.66
CA ASP A 116 10.33 14.46 -8.72
C ASP A 116 9.76 13.13 -8.23
N SER A 117 8.47 12.89 -8.51
CA SER A 117 7.80 11.63 -8.22
C SER A 117 6.93 11.20 -9.40
N ILE A 118 6.69 9.90 -9.54
CA ILE A 118 5.89 9.36 -10.64
C ILE A 118 4.46 9.11 -10.15
N LEU A 119 3.50 9.68 -10.87
CA LEU A 119 2.08 9.44 -10.69
C LEU A 119 1.53 8.62 -11.85
N HIS A 120 0.84 7.53 -11.55
CA HIS A 120 0.04 6.81 -12.54
C HIS A 120 -1.42 7.22 -12.41
N MET A 121 -2.01 7.63 -13.53
CA MET A 121 -3.38 8.12 -13.58
C MET A 121 -4.19 7.47 -14.68
N VAL A 122 -5.39 6.99 -14.33
CA VAL A 122 -6.37 6.50 -15.29
C VAL A 122 -7.34 7.62 -15.63
N THR A 123 -7.45 7.95 -16.91
CA THR A 123 -8.13 9.14 -17.44
C THR A 123 -9.09 8.75 -18.57
N GLY A 124 -10.01 9.64 -18.91
CA GLY A 124 -11.08 9.39 -19.89
C GLY A 124 -12.34 8.80 -19.25
N LEU A 125 -13.04 7.90 -19.94
CA LEU A 125 -14.24 7.27 -19.39
C LEU A 125 -13.89 6.24 -18.32
N LEU A 126 -14.20 6.55 -17.05
CA LEU A 126 -13.89 5.66 -15.92
C LEU A 126 -15.00 4.65 -15.61
N LEU A 127 -16.27 4.99 -15.85
CA LEU A 127 -17.40 4.11 -15.52
C LEU A 127 -17.28 2.70 -16.16
N PRO A 128 -16.92 2.55 -17.45
CA PRO A 128 -16.80 1.23 -18.08
C PRO A 128 -15.77 0.30 -17.41
N ILE A 129 -14.76 0.88 -16.75
CA ILE A 129 -13.71 0.14 -16.06
C ILE A 129 -13.78 0.29 -14.54
N TRP A 130 -14.90 0.80 -14.00
CA TRP A 130 -15.00 1.18 -12.59
C TRP A 130 -14.65 0.02 -11.63
N LYS A 131 -15.11 -1.19 -11.96
CA LYS A 131 -14.82 -2.41 -11.21
C LYS A 131 -13.33 -2.79 -11.23
N ARG A 132 -12.57 -2.36 -12.25
CA ARG A 132 -11.12 -2.62 -12.39
C ARG A 132 -10.28 -1.66 -11.56
N LEU A 133 -10.80 -0.49 -11.18
CA LEU A 133 -10.05 0.51 -10.44
C LEU A 133 -9.84 0.08 -8.97
N PRO A 134 -8.76 0.53 -8.30
CA PRO A 134 -8.49 0.20 -6.91
C PRO A 134 -9.61 0.65 -5.97
N GLN A 135 -10.18 -0.24 -5.15
CA GLN A 135 -11.36 0.05 -4.31
C GLN A 135 -11.02 0.70 -2.95
N ASP A 136 -9.74 0.75 -2.58
CA ASP A 136 -9.19 1.39 -1.38
C ASP A 136 -9.43 2.91 -1.31
N SER A 137 -9.69 3.53 -2.46
CA SER A 137 -10.01 4.94 -2.56
C SER A 137 -11.04 5.15 -3.68
N SER A 138 -11.75 6.27 -3.68
CA SER A 138 -12.63 6.70 -4.79
C SER A 138 -12.29 8.11 -5.27
N ARG A 139 -11.12 8.64 -4.87
CA ARG A 139 -10.76 10.04 -5.06
C ARG A 139 -10.53 10.41 -6.55
N VAL A 140 -11.32 11.39 -6.95
CA VAL A 140 -11.26 12.29 -8.12
C VAL A 140 -10.03 13.20 -8.23
N TYR A 141 -9.00 12.98 -9.05
CA TYR A 141 -7.95 14.00 -9.24
C TYR A 141 -8.22 14.85 -10.46
N ARG A 142 -8.04 16.18 -10.30
CA ARG A 142 -7.97 17.15 -11.39
C ARG A 142 -6.58 17.77 -11.35
N LEU A 143 -5.79 17.52 -12.39
CA LEU A 143 -4.44 18.06 -12.54
C LEU A 143 -4.41 19.06 -13.69
N GLN A 144 -3.51 20.03 -13.59
CA GLN A 144 -3.17 20.93 -14.67
C GLN A 144 -1.65 20.89 -14.84
N SER A 145 -1.18 20.64 -16.07
CA SER A 145 0.25 20.69 -16.39
C SER A 145 0.72 22.15 -16.54
N ASP A 146 2.03 22.35 -16.56
CA ASP A 146 2.65 23.67 -16.79
C ASP A 146 2.29 24.24 -18.17
N GLU A 147 2.03 23.37 -19.17
CA GLU A 147 1.57 23.74 -20.51
C GLU A 147 0.05 24.01 -20.57
N GLY A 148 -0.66 23.92 -19.43
CA GLY A 148 -2.10 24.19 -19.32
C GLY A 148 -3.01 23.00 -19.66
N GLU A 149 -2.45 21.82 -19.92
CA GLU A 149 -3.24 20.61 -20.15
C GLU A 149 -4.02 20.25 -18.88
N ARG A 150 -5.33 20.02 -19.01
CA ARG A 150 -6.20 19.66 -17.90
C ARG A 150 -6.52 18.17 -17.94
N ILE A 151 -6.12 17.47 -16.90
CA ILE A 151 -6.28 16.02 -16.78
C ILE A 151 -7.24 15.72 -15.64
N ILE A 152 -8.23 14.87 -15.90
CA ILE A 152 -9.15 14.36 -14.87
C ILE A 152 -9.06 12.84 -14.86
N GLY A 153 -8.90 12.26 -13.66
CA GLY A 153 -8.75 10.81 -13.54
C GLY A 153 -8.56 10.30 -12.12
N ARG A 154 -8.40 8.97 -11.99
CA ARG A 154 -8.03 8.34 -10.71
C ARG A 154 -6.55 8.00 -10.67
N ARG A 155 -5.92 8.31 -9.54
CA ARG A 155 -4.58 7.81 -9.21
C ARG A 155 -4.64 6.31 -8.93
N VAL A 156 -3.66 5.58 -9.44
CA VAL A 156 -3.48 4.14 -9.25
C VAL A 156 -2.04 3.87 -8.80
N SER A 157 -1.80 2.73 -8.14
CA SER A 157 -0.44 2.33 -7.75
C SER A 157 0.38 1.91 -8.97
N PRO A 158 1.73 1.95 -8.89
CA PRO A 158 2.60 1.42 -9.93
C PRO A 158 2.30 -0.05 -10.26
N ALA A 159 2.01 -0.87 -9.24
CA ALA A 159 1.63 -2.27 -9.42
C ALA A 159 0.31 -2.44 -10.20
N TRP A 160 -0.68 -1.56 -9.96
CA TRP A 160 -1.90 -1.55 -10.76
C TRP A 160 -1.62 -1.14 -12.21
N ALA A 161 -0.81 -0.09 -12.40
CA ALA A 161 -0.46 0.46 -13.71
C ALA A 161 0.23 -0.58 -14.60
N ALA A 162 1.16 -1.36 -14.06
CA ALA A 162 1.83 -2.46 -14.76
C ALA A 162 0.84 -3.52 -15.27
N ASN A 163 -0.22 -3.79 -14.51
CA ASN A 163 -1.26 -4.78 -14.81
C ASN A 163 -2.48 -4.20 -15.55
N ALA A 164 -2.49 -2.91 -15.88
CA ALA A 164 -3.65 -2.25 -16.46
C ALA A 164 -3.97 -2.77 -17.88
N PHE A 165 -2.95 -3.21 -18.61
CA PHE A 165 -3.07 -3.74 -19.98
C PHE A 165 -3.31 -5.25 -20.05
N THR A 166 -3.09 -5.98 -18.94
CA THR A 166 -3.34 -7.43 -18.88
C THR A 166 -4.81 -7.74 -18.60
N SER A 167 -5.54 -6.78 -18.03
CA SER A 167 -6.97 -6.89 -17.72
C SER A 167 -7.82 -6.73 -18.98
N GLY A 168 -8.02 -7.85 -19.68
CA GLY A 168 -8.71 -7.95 -20.96
C GLY A 168 -8.27 -9.17 -21.77
N VAL A 169 -7.10 -9.72 -21.44
CA VAL A 169 -6.73 -11.09 -21.80
C VAL A 169 -7.25 -11.95 -20.67
N SER A 170 -8.19 -12.85 -20.95
CA SER A 170 -8.40 -14.03 -20.12
C SER A 170 -7.03 -14.67 -19.95
N SER A 171 -6.36 -14.37 -18.85
CA SER A 171 -5.02 -14.87 -18.59
C SER A 171 -5.20 -16.37 -18.48
N ASN A 172 -4.80 -17.09 -19.54
CA ASN A 172 -4.90 -18.53 -19.67
C ASN A 172 -3.86 -19.17 -18.74
N VAL A 173 -3.92 -18.78 -17.46
CA VAL A 173 -3.03 -19.21 -16.40
C VAL A 173 -3.49 -20.62 -16.06
N THR A 174 -2.61 -21.58 -16.37
CA THR A 174 -2.87 -22.96 -15.99
C THR A 174 -2.96 -23.05 -14.47
N PRO A 175 -3.80 -23.95 -13.91
CA PRO A 175 -3.91 -24.10 -12.47
C PRO A 175 -2.57 -24.38 -11.76
N ASP A 176 -1.65 -25.08 -12.42
CA ASP A 176 -0.30 -25.32 -11.94
C ASP A 176 0.54 -24.04 -11.85
N ALA A 177 0.50 -23.19 -12.89
CA ALA A 177 1.20 -21.90 -12.88
C ALA A 177 0.61 -20.94 -11.84
N ALA A 178 -0.72 -20.91 -11.71
CA ALA A 178 -1.40 -20.13 -10.67
C ALA A 178 -1.01 -20.58 -9.27
N TYR A 179 -1.00 -21.88 -9.03
CA TYR A 179 -0.64 -22.45 -7.73
C TYR A 179 0.81 -22.12 -7.35
N ALA A 180 1.75 -22.27 -8.29
CA ALA A 180 3.15 -21.91 -8.09
C ALA A 180 3.32 -20.41 -7.77
N ALA A 181 2.71 -19.52 -8.57
CA ALA A 181 2.79 -18.07 -8.37
C ALA A 181 2.20 -17.62 -7.02
N LEU A 182 1.09 -18.25 -6.60
CA LEU A 182 0.50 -18.02 -5.29
C LEU A 182 1.45 -18.48 -4.17
N LEU A 183 2.02 -19.68 -4.26
CA LEU A 183 2.98 -20.17 -3.26
C LEU A 183 4.24 -19.30 -3.16
N GLU A 184 4.73 -18.76 -4.26
CA GLU A 184 5.86 -17.84 -4.27
C GLU A 184 5.53 -16.49 -3.61
N GLY A 185 4.23 -16.17 -3.46
CA GLY A 185 3.76 -14.95 -2.81
C GLY A 185 3.86 -13.71 -3.67
N ARG A 186 4.19 -13.88 -4.95
CA ARG A 186 4.34 -12.79 -5.93
C ARG A 186 2.99 -12.26 -6.40
N THR A 187 1.93 -13.07 -6.32
CA THR A 187 0.65 -12.79 -7.00
C THR A 187 -0.56 -12.98 -6.08
N ILE A 188 -1.59 -12.17 -6.32
CA ILE A 188 -2.96 -12.28 -5.85
C ILE A 188 -3.82 -12.53 -7.09
N LEU A 189 -4.72 -13.51 -7.03
CA LEU A 189 -5.64 -13.81 -8.13
C LEU A 189 -7.06 -13.42 -7.72
N ASP A 190 -7.66 -12.51 -8.48
CA ASP A 190 -9.08 -12.19 -8.35
C ASP A 190 -9.87 -13.12 -9.30
N LEU A 191 -10.89 -13.75 -8.76
CA LEU A 191 -11.80 -14.65 -9.46
C LEU A 191 -13.20 -14.01 -9.52
N ALA A 192 -14.02 -14.51 -10.42
CA ALA A 192 -15.42 -14.10 -10.53
C ALA A 192 -16.18 -14.22 -9.19
N GLU A 193 -17.27 -13.46 -9.07
CA GLU A 193 -18.10 -13.35 -7.86
C GLU A 193 -17.36 -12.75 -6.65
N GLY A 194 -16.29 -11.98 -6.88
CA GLY A 194 -15.57 -11.25 -5.82
C GLY A 194 -14.65 -12.12 -4.96
N LEU A 195 -14.37 -13.33 -5.43
CA LEU A 195 -13.46 -14.27 -4.77
C LEU A 195 -12.01 -13.88 -5.02
N GLN A 196 -11.14 -14.07 -4.04
CA GLN A 196 -9.72 -13.76 -4.18
C GLN A 196 -8.83 -14.84 -3.54
N LEU A 197 -7.83 -15.31 -4.29
CA LEU A 197 -6.77 -16.20 -3.82
C LEU A 197 -5.50 -15.39 -3.54
N ARG A 198 -4.91 -15.60 -2.37
CA ARG A 198 -3.64 -14.97 -1.99
C ARG A 198 -2.83 -15.83 -1.04
N ARG A 199 -1.52 -15.61 -0.98
CA ARG A 199 -0.68 -16.21 0.06
C ARG A 199 -0.75 -15.44 1.36
N VAL A 200 -0.99 -16.16 2.45
CA VAL A 200 -0.97 -15.65 3.82
C VAL A 200 -0.04 -16.49 4.69
N ARG A 201 0.49 -15.87 5.75
CA ARG A 201 1.22 -16.59 6.78
C ARG A 201 0.29 -16.81 7.97
N VAL A 202 0.10 -18.06 8.36
CA VAL A 202 -0.78 -18.47 9.45
C VAL A 202 -0.04 -19.50 10.30
N MET A 203 0.07 -19.26 11.61
CA MET A 203 0.79 -20.11 12.56
C MET A 203 2.19 -20.51 12.06
N GLY A 204 2.94 -19.53 11.54
CA GLY A 204 4.31 -19.73 11.04
C GLY A 204 4.42 -20.31 9.63
N ALA A 205 3.35 -20.90 9.07
CA ALA A 205 3.35 -21.55 7.75
C ALA A 205 2.73 -20.69 6.64
N ASN A 206 3.24 -20.83 5.42
CA ASN A 206 2.68 -20.20 4.22
C ASN A 206 1.49 -21.01 3.70
N ARG A 207 0.35 -20.35 3.51
CA ARG A 207 -0.89 -20.96 3.04
C ARG A 207 -1.51 -20.11 1.94
N ILE A 208 -2.27 -20.73 1.04
CA ILE A 208 -3.08 -20.04 0.05
C ILE A 208 -4.49 -19.91 0.63
N GLU A 209 -4.94 -18.69 0.89
CA GLU A 209 -6.26 -18.37 1.41
C GLU A 209 -7.21 -17.95 0.28
N LEU A 210 -8.45 -18.44 0.35
CA LEU A 210 -9.57 -17.93 -0.44
C LEU A 210 -10.39 -16.96 0.42
N THR A 211 -10.60 -15.75 -0.08
CA THR A 211 -11.41 -14.70 0.55
C THR A 211 -12.55 -14.27 -0.38
N GLY A 212 -13.53 -13.51 0.15
CA GLY A 212 -14.68 -13.01 -0.62
C GLY A 212 -15.85 -14.00 -0.77
N PHE A 213 -15.78 -15.18 -0.17
CA PHE A 213 -16.84 -16.18 -0.26
C PHE A 213 -18.06 -15.80 0.58
N THR A 214 -19.25 -16.21 0.12
CA THR A 214 -20.52 -16.07 0.87
C THR A 214 -20.87 -17.36 1.62
N ASP A 215 -21.79 -17.29 2.57
CA ASP A 215 -22.21 -18.46 3.37
C ASP A 215 -22.76 -19.61 2.52
N ALA A 216 -23.50 -19.28 1.46
CA ALA A 216 -24.02 -20.26 0.50
C ALA A 216 -22.93 -21.02 -0.29
N MET A 217 -21.67 -20.55 -0.28
CA MET A 217 -20.56 -21.20 -1.00
C MET A 217 -19.84 -22.24 -0.15
N ARG A 218 -20.02 -22.25 1.18
CA ARG A 218 -19.18 -23.01 2.12
C ARG A 218 -19.15 -24.51 1.81
N ASP A 219 -20.30 -25.13 1.61
CA ASP A 219 -20.39 -26.58 1.34
C ASP A 219 -19.74 -26.95 0.00
N ARG A 220 -19.92 -26.09 -1.01
CA ARG A 220 -19.28 -26.27 -2.32
C ARG A 220 -17.77 -26.16 -2.24
N LEU A 221 -17.25 -25.18 -1.50
CA LEU A 221 -15.80 -25.01 -1.31
C LEU A 221 -15.18 -26.24 -0.62
N ARG A 222 -15.86 -26.81 0.38
CA ARG A 222 -15.45 -28.09 0.99
C ARG A 222 -15.45 -29.23 -0.03
N ALA A 223 -16.52 -29.34 -0.84
CA ALA A 223 -16.62 -30.37 -1.88
C ALA A 223 -15.53 -30.25 -2.95
N TYR A 224 -15.04 -29.04 -3.23
CA TYR A 224 -13.91 -28.84 -4.13
C TYR A 224 -12.58 -29.33 -3.53
N GLY A 225 -12.47 -29.36 -2.21
CA GLY A 225 -11.30 -29.82 -1.47
C GLY A 225 -10.62 -28.73 -0.65
N LEU A 226 -11.22 -27.52 -0.54
CA LEU A 226 -10.73 -26.51 0.39
C LEU A 226 -11.07 -26.94 1.81
N PHE A 227 -10.14 -26.70 2.73
CA PHE A 227 -10.40 -26.89 4.15
C PHE A 227 -10.60 -25.54 4.82
N SER A 228 -11.31 -25.54 5.95
CA SER A 228 -11.59 -24.33 6.70
C SER A 228 -11.05 -24.43 8.12
N GLU A 229 -10.55 -23.32 8.65
CA GLU A 229 -10.21 -23.19 10.07
C GLU A 229 -10.86 -21.93 10.63
N ILE A 230 -11.14 -21.93 11.93
CA ILE A 230 -11.55 -20.72 12.64
C ILE A 230 -10.29 -20.12 13.26
N ILE A 231 -9.93 -18.91 12.82
CA ILE A 231 -8.72 -18.21 13.27
C ILE A 231 -9.13 -16.79 13.66
N SER A 232 -8.80 -16.40 14.89
CA SER A 232 -9.23 -15.11 15.46
C SER A 232 -10.74 -14.89 15.28
N TRP A 233 -11.53 -15.90 15.67
CA TRP A 233 -13.01 -15.88 15.62
C TRP A 233 -13.63 -15.83 14.21
N LYS A 234 -12.82 -15.90 13.16
CA LYS A 234 -13.29 -15.84 11.76
C LYS A 234 -13.06 -17.17 11.05
N LEU A 235 -14.09 -17.64 10.33
CA LEU A 235 -13.97 -18.78 9.41
C LEU A 235 -13.12 -18.37 8.19
N ARG A 236 -12.05 -19.12 7.93
CA ARG A 236 -11.13 -18.89 6.80
C ARG A 236 -11.02 -20.17 5.99
N PHE A 237 -10.98 -20.05 4.66
CA PHE A 237 -10.81 -21.17 3.74
C PHE A 237 -9.42 -21.17 3.11
N PHE A 238 -8.83 -22.35 2.99
CA PHE A 238 -7.49 -22.52 2.47
C PHE A 238 -7.46 -23.62 1.41
N VAL A 239 -6.58 -23.44 0.42
CA VAL A 239 -6.20 -24.49 -0.52
C VAL A 239 -5.12 -25.37 0.16
N PRO A 240 -5.29 -26.71 0.20
CA PRO A 240 -4.27 -27.64 0.68
C PRO A 240 -2.92 -27.40 0.01
N VAL A 241 -1.85 -27.39 0.80
CA VAL A 241 -0.50 -27.31 0.28
C VAL A 241 -0.04 -28.71 -0.13
N GLY A 242 0.19 -28.94 -1.42
CA GLY A 242 0.67 -30.21 -1.96
C GLY A 242 0.17 -30.48 -3.37
N ALA A 243 0.32 -31.72 -3.83
CA ALA A 243 -0.04 -32.14 -5.19
C ALA A 243 -1.54 -31.99 -5.55
N SER A 244 -2.42 -31.84 -4.54
CA SER A 244 -3.85 -31.58 -4.75
C SER A 244 -4.17 -30.11 -5.02
N GLY A 245 -3.27 -29.20 -4.65
CA GLY A 245 -3.48 -27.75 -4.75
C GLY A 245 -3.82 -27.26 -6.16
N PRO A 246 -3.01 -27.58 -7.19
CA PRO A 246 -3.33 -27.21 -8.58
C PRO A 246 -4.68 -27.74 -9.06
N LYS A 247 -5.05 -28.99 -8.69
CA LYS A 247 -6.34 -29.58 -9.07
C LYS A 247 -7.52 -28.82 -8.45
N ILE A 248 -7.38 -28.37 -7.20
CA ILE A 248 -8.42 -27.60 -6.49
C ILE A 248 -8.55 -26.20 -7.11
N ILE A 249 -7.43 -25.56 -7.44
CA ILE A 249 -7.43 -24.29 -8.18
C ILE A 249 -8.11 -24.45 -9.54
N GLY A 250 -7.86 -25.57 -10.25
CA GLY A 250 -8.54 -25.86 -11.52
C GLY A 250 -10.06 -25.97 -11.38
N LYS A 251 -10.56 -26.62 -10.32
CA LYS A 251 -12.00 -26.65 -10.02
C LYS A 251 -12.56 -25.27 -9.73
N LEU A 252 -11.81 -24.43 -9.00
CA LEU A 252 -12.20 -23.05 -8.74
C LEU A 252 -12.27 -22.26 -10.04
N PHE A 253 -11.27 -22.33 -10.91
CA PHE A 253 -11.25 -21.60 -12.19
C PHE A 253 -12.35 -22.04 -13.14
N GLY A 254 -12.69 -23.33 -13.15
CA GLY A 254 -13.79 -23.87 -13.96
C GLY A 254 -15.15 -23.28 -13.58
N ARG A 255 -15.35 -22.86 -12.33
CA ARG A 255 -16.60 -22.26 -11.86
C ARG A 255 -16.54 -20.74 -11.73
N PHE A 256 -15.41 -20.23 -11.28
CA PHE A 256 -15.11 -18.83 -11.02
C PHE A 256 -13.88 -18.46 -11.86
N PRO A 257 -14.07 -18.08 -13.13
CA PRO A 257 -12.98 -17.70 -14.01
C PRO A 257 -12.09 -16.63 -13.37
N VAL A 258 -10.79 -16.68 -13.67
CA VAL A 258 -9.84 -15.65 -13.23
C VAL A 258 -10.19 -14.33 -13.92
N GLU A 259 -10.48 -13.31 -13.12
CA GLU A 259 -10.72 -11.95 -13.60
C GLU A 259 -9.44 -11.12 -13.62
N ARG A 260 -8.48 -11.39 -12.70
CA ARG A 260 -7.21 -10.64 -12.61
C ARG A 260 -6.10 -11.45 -11.92
N SER A 261 -4.85 -11.16 -12.29
CA SER A 261 -3.64 -11.45 -11.51
C SER A 261 -2.93 -10.14 -11.16
N GLY A 262 -2.79 -9.80 -9.88
CA GLY A 262 -2.05 -8.62 -9.41
C GLY A 262 -0.85 -9.02 -8.57
N GLU A 263 0.26 -8.29 -8.62
CA GLU A 263 1.40 -8.57 -7.73
C GLU A 263 1.17 -8.02 -6.32
N ARG A 264 1.73 -8.70 -5.31
CA ARG A 264 1.66 -8.25 -3.92
C ARG A 264 2.65 -7.10 -3.68
N GLU A 265 2.15 -5.93 -3.33
CA GLU A 265 2.96 -4.83 -2.78
C GLU A 265 3.43 -5.25 -1.37
N ALA A 266 4.75 -5.20 -1.12
CA ALA A 266 5.32 -5.48 0.19
C ALA A 266 4.87 -4.39 1.17
N ALA A 267 4.16 -4.81 2.22
CA ALA A 267 3.86 -4.00 3.39
C ALA A 267 5.07 -3.91 4.31
#